data_AF-A0A0Q9QS84-F1
#
_entry.id   AF-A0A0Q9QS84-F1
#
_cell.length_a   1.000
_cell.length_b   1.000
_cell.length_c   1.000
_cell.angle_alpha   90.00
_cell.angle_beta   90.00
_cell.angle_gamma   90.00
#
_symmetry.space_group_name_H-M   'P 1'
#
loop_
_entity.id
_entity.type
_entity.pdbx_description
1 polymer ?
#
loop_
_entity_poly.entity_id
_entity_poly.type
_entity_poly.pdbx_seq_one_letter_code
_entity_poly.pdbx_strand_id
1 'polypeptide(L)'
;MRSDTIRLLNLLQLLSEIAIAVGYLLGLIPFMYAWSWSWVVPLVFVNLVFAILTGNGTTLKTVINIALAFLSFIPVLGFIFRIGGIVVSGLNMRDLSKRRNNY
;
A
#
# COMPACT_ATOMS: atom_id res chain seq x y z
N MET A 1 17.63 -0.41 -16.17
CA MET A 1 16.35 -1.05 -16.55
C MET A 1 15.76 -0.33 -17.74
N ARG A 2 15.08 -1.03 -18.66
CA ARG A 2 14.39 -0.42 -19.80
C ARG A 2 13.22 0.42 -19.28
N SER A 3 12.95 1.57 -19.90
CA SER A 3 11.92 2.53 -19.43
C SER A 3 10.53 1.88 -19.28
N ASP A 4 10.20 0.94 -20.17
CA ASP A 4 8.94 0.19 -20.14
C ASP A 4 8.81 -0.70 -18.89
N THR A 5 9.91 -1.31 -18.44
CA THR A 5 9.93 -2.16 -17.23
C THR A 5 9.65 -1.33 -15.99
N ILE A 6 10.21 -0.12 -15.89
CA ILE A 6 10.00 0.82 -14.78
C ILE A 6 8.54 1.30 -14.76
N ARG A 7 7.95 1.55 -15.93
CA ARG A 7 6.55 1.98 -16.06
C ARG A 7 5.58 0.87 -15.63
N LEU A 8 5.89 -0.37 -16.00
CA LEU A 8 5.09 -1.54 -15.63
C LEU A 8 5.20 -1.87 -14.12
N LEU A 9 6.41 -1.80 -13.55
CA LEU A 9 6.63 -1.93 -12.10
C LEU A 9 5.85 -0.86 -11.31
N ASN A 10 5.89 0.40 -11.75
CA ASN A 10 5.09 1.48 -11.13
C ASN A 10 3.58 1.21 -11.18
N LEU A 11 3.09 0.68 -12.31
CA LEU A 11 1.66 0.38 -12.48
C LEU A 11 1.23 -0.78 -11.58
N LEU A 12 2.04 -1.84 -11.48
CA LEU A 12 1.81 -2.95 -10.55
C LEU A 12 1.86 -2.47 -9.09
N GLN A 13 2.82 -1.60 -8.75
CA GLN A 13 2.92 -1.00 -7.43
C GLN A 13 1.65 -0.21 -7.06
N LEU A 14 1.13 0.59 -7.99
CA LEU A 14 -0.10 1.34 -7.80
C LEU A 14 -1.33 0.42 -7.63
N LEU A 15 -1.44 -0.65 -8.43
CA LEU A 15 -2.52 -1.64 -8.28
C LEU A 15 -2.45 -2.34 -6.92
N SER A 16 -1.25 -2.69 -6.46
CA SER A 16 -1.03 -3.26 -5.13
C SER A 16 -1.45 -2.29 -4.02
N GLU A 17 -1.17 -1.00 -4.14
CA GLU A 17 -1.63 0.01 -3.18
C GLU A 17 -3.15 0.14 -3.14
N ILE A 18 -3.81 0.07 -4.29
CA ILE A 18 -5.27 0.08 -4.37
C ILE A 18 -5.84 -1.14 -3.64
N ALA A 19 -5.30 -2.32 -3.91
CA ALA A 19 -5.71 -3.55 -3.24
C ALA A 19 -5.50 -3.45 -1.71
N ILE A 20 -4.36 -2.93 -1.25
CA ILE A 20 -4.08 -2.71 0.17
C ILE A 20 -5.09 -1.75 0.81
N ALA A 21 -5.41 -0.63 0.14
CA ALA A 21 -6.41 0.33 0.63
C ALA A 21 -7.81 -0.30 0.75
N VAL A 22 -8.21 -1.08 -0.26
CA VAL A 22 -9.46 -1.86 -0.22
C VAL A 22 -9.44 -2.89 0.91
N GLY A 23 -8.31 -3.55 1.13
CA GLY A 23 -8.13 -4.47 2.23
C GLY A 23 -8.31 -3.79 3.59
N TYR A 24 -7.72 -2.62 3.79
CA TYR A 24 -7.94 -1.85 5.02
C TYR A 24 -9.39 -1.45 5.23
N LEU A 25 -10.11 -1.04 4.18
CA LEU A 25 -11.55 -0.77 4.22
C LEU A 25 -12.36 -2.00 4.61
N LEU A 26 -12.11 -3.14 3.96
CA LEU A 26 -12.80 -4.40 4.27
C LEU A 26 -12.47 -4.90 5.68
N GLY A 27 -11.25 -4.64 6.15
CA GLY A 27 -10.83 -4.97 7.51
C GLY A 27 -11.69 -4.29 8.58
N LEU A 28 -12.26 -3.11 8.30
CA LEU A 28 -13.18 -2.42 9.22
C LEU A 28 -14.43 -3.24 9.54
N ILE A 29 -14.77 -4.23 8.72
CA ILE A 29 -15.84 -5.19 9.02
C ILE A 29 -15.24 -6.29 9.90
N PRO A 30 -15.72 -6.48 11.15
CA PRO A 30 -15.12 -7.43 12.11
C PRO A 30 -14.99 -8.86 11.58
N PHE A 31 -15.95 -9.33 10.78
CA PHE A 31 -15.92 -10.66 10.16
C PHE A 31 -14.91 -10.80 9.02
N MET A 32 -14.56 -9.71 8.35
CA MET A 32 -13.59 -9.70 7.25
C MET A 32 -12.17 -9.35 7.74
N TYR A 33 -12.00 -9.11 9.04
CA TYR A 33 -10.75 -8.73 9.68
C TYR A 33 -9.59 -9.69 9.37
N ALA A 34 -9.76 -10.97 9.71
CA ALA A 34 -8.71 -11.98 9.56
C ALA A 34 -8.45 -12.31 8.08
N TRP A 35 -9.53 -12.29 7.28
CA TRP A 35 -9.46 -12.52 5.85
C TRP A 35 -8.70 -11.40 5.13
N SER A 36 -9.05 -10.13 5.39
CA SER A 36 -8.34 -8.95 4.86
C SER A 36 -6.85 -8.99 5.21
N TRP A 37 -6.55 -9.27 6.48
CA TRP A 37 -5.16 -9.31 6.95
C TRP A 37 -4.30 -10.34 6.22
N SER A 38 -4.87 -11.51 5.90
CA SER A 38 -4.14 -12.62 5.26
C SER A 38 -3.50 -12.26 3.91
N TRP A 39 -4.09 -11.30 3.17
CA TRP A 39 -3.59 -10.89 1.86
C TRP A 39 -3.06 -9.45 1.84
N VAL A 40 -3.48 -8.58 2.75
CA VAL A 40 -2.91 -7.22 2.89
C VAL A 40 -1.44 -7.27 3.27
N VAL A 41 -1.06 -8.05 4.28
CA VAL A 41 0.34 -8.16 4.74
C VAL A 41 1.30 -8.56 3.62
N PRO A 42 1.10 -9.70 2.91
CA PRO A 42 2.00 -10.08 1.84
C PRO A 42 2.01 -9.06 0.69
N LEU A 43 0.88 -8.41 0.37
CA LEU A 43 0.86 -7.34 -0.64
C LEU A 43 1.73 -6.14 -0.25
N VAL A 44 1.73 -5.73 1.03
CA VAL A 44 2.58 -4.61 1.45
C VAL A 44 4.07 -4.94 1.31
N PHE A 45 4.46 -6.19 1.59
CA PHE A 45 5.83 -6.66 1.36
C PHE A 45 6.21 -6.67 -0.13
N VAL A 46 5.35 -7.18 -0.99
CA VAL A 46 5.56 -7.15 -2.44
C VAL A 46 5.67 -5.72 -2.94
N ASN A 47 4.85 -4.81 -2.40
CA ASN A 47 4.88 -3.40 -2.73
C ASN A 47 6.20 -2.71 -2.31
N LEU A 48 6.79 -3.14 -1.19
CA LEU A 48 8.11 -2.66 -0.76
C LEU A 48 9.20 -3.11 -1.72
N VAL A 49 9.17 -4.37 -2.16
CA VAL A 49 10.12 -4.91 -3.14
C VAL A 49 10.03 -4.10 -4.43
N PHE A 50 8.83 -3.79 -4.92
CA PHE A 50 8.65 -2.92 -6.09
C PHE A 50 9.20 -1.51 -5.85
N ALA A 51 8.95 -0.89 -4.69
CA ALA A 51 9.45 0.44 -4.38
C ALA A 51 10.99 0.50 -4.29
N ILE A 52 11.63 -0.54 -3.75
CA ILE A 52 13.10 -0.64 -3.70
C ILE A 52 13.68 -0.79 -5.11
N LEU A 53 13.09 -1.65 -5.94
CA LEU A 53 13.56 -1.90 -7.31
C LEU A 53 13.35 -0.70 -8.24
N THR A 54 12.31 0.09 -8.00
CA THR A 54 11.91 1.20 -8.89
C THR A 54 12.56 2.53 -8.49
N GLY A 55 13.06 2.68 -7.25
CA GLY A 55 13.80 3.87 -6.79
C GLY A 55 12.99 5.18 -6.84
N ASN A 56 11.67 5.07 -6.88
CA ASN A 56 10.67 6.08 -7.15
C ASN A 56 10.31 6.97 -5.94
N GLY A 57 11.05 6.85 -4.82
CA GLY A 57 10.88 7.66 -3.61
C GLY A 57 9.67 7.29 -2.74
N THR A 58 8.91 6.27 -3.12
CA THR A 58 7.78 5.73 -2.33
C THR A 58 8.23 4.79 -1.22
N THR A 59 9.49 4.35 -1.21
CA THR A 59 10.04 3.34 -0.31
C THR A 59 9.76 3.63 1.16
N LEU A 60 9.97 4.88 1.60
CA LEU A 60 9.75 5.29 2.99
C LEU A 60 8.26 5.22 3.38
N LYS A 61 7.36 5.55 2.44
CA LYS A 61 5.91 5.46 2.64
C LYS A 61 5.42 4.02 2.63
N THR A 62 6.02 3.15 1.83
CA THR A 62 5.72 1.71 1.84
C THR A 62 6.18 1.05 3.14
N VAL A 63 7.34 1.44 3.68
CA VAL A 63 7.81 0.98 5.02
C VAL A 63 6.84 1.41 6.12
N ILE A 64 6.33 2.65 6.08
CA ILE A 64 5.28 3.11 7.00
C ILE A 64 4.01 2.25 6.84
N ASN A 65 3.63 1.92 5.60
CA ASN A 65 2.47 1.09 5.33
C ASN A 65 2.62 -0.34 5.88
N ILE A 66 3.84 -0.88 5.93
CA ILE A 66 4.15 -2.15 6.60
C ILE A 66 3.93 -2.02 8.10
N ALA A 67 4.49 -0.98 8.72
CA ALA A 67 4.30 -0.73 10.15
C ALA A 67 2.80 -0.58 10.49
N LEU A 68 2.03 0.14 9.66
CA LEU A 68 0.58 0.28 9.79
C LEU A 68 -0.17 -1.04 9.59
N ALA A 69 0.26 -1.90 8.67
CA ALA A 69 -0.34 -3.22 8.46
C ALA A 69 -0.15 -4.11 9.70
N PHE A 70 1.05 -4.11 10.29
CA PHE A 70 1.34 -4.85 11.53
C PHE A 70 0.62 -4.25 12.74
N LEU A 71 0.55 -2.92 12.86
CA LEU A 71 -0.19 -2.24 13.93
C LEU A 71 -1.71 -2.42 13.81
N SER A 72 -2.22 -2.65 12.59
CA SER A 72 -3.63 -3.00 12.35
C SER A 72 -4.03 -4.38 12.86
N PHE A 73 -3.06 -5.19 13.34
CA PHE A 73 -3.27 -6.48 13.97
C PHE A 73 -3.91 -6.38 15.37
N ILE A 74 -3.93 -5.19 15.98
CA ILE A 74 -4.61 -4.99 17.26
C ILE A 74 -6.10 -4.72 16.97
N PRO A 75 -7.06 -5.57 17.36
CA PRO A 75 -8.46 -5.43 16.92
C PRO A 75 -9.13 -4.10 17.32
N VAL A 76 -8.74 -3.51 18.46
CA VAL A 76 -9.34 -2.28 19.01
C VAL A 76 -8.59 -1.02 18.53
N LEU A 77 -7.25 -1.02 18.57
CA LEU A 77 -6.42 0.10 18.08
C LEU A 77 -6.27 0.11 16.54
N GLY A 78 -6.48 -1.04 15.90
CA GLY A 78 -6.29 -1.26 14.48
C GLY A 78 -7.27 -0.49 13.59
N PHE A 79 -8.42 -0.07 14.12
CA PHE A 79 -9.31 0.87 13.42
C PHE A 79 -8.62 2.20 13.12
N ILE A 80 -7.88 2.76 14.08
CA ILE A 80 -7.15 4.03 13.92
C ILE A 80 -6.00 3.84 12.93
N PHE A 81 -5.25 2.73 13.04
CA PHE A 81 -4.16 2.43 12.13
C PHE A 81 -4.62 2.13 10.70
N ARG A 82 -5.84 1.59 10.51
CA ARG A 82 -6.45 1.39 9.19
C ARG A 82 -6.88 2.70 8.55
N ILE A 83 -7.46 3.61 9.32
CA ILE A 83 -7.74 4.97 8.83
C ILE A 83 -6.43 5.64 8.43
N GLY A 84 -5.37 5.50 9.23
CA GLY A 84 -4.02 5.95 8.87
C GLY A 84 -3.50 5.32 7.58
N GLY A 85 -3.63 4.00 7.43
CA GLY A 85 -3.22 3.25 6.22
C GLY A 85 -3.96 3.67 4.96
N ILE A 86 -5.26 3.96 5.07
CA ILE A 86 -6.07 4.52 3.97
C ILE A 86 -5.55 5.89 3.56
N VAL A 87 -5.28 6.78 4.53
CA VAL A 87 -4.76 8.12 4.27
C VAL A 87 -3.39 8.06 3.61
N VAL A 88 -2.46 7.25 4.14
CA VAL A 88 -1.11 7.10 3.59
C VAL A 88 -1.15 6.52 2.17
N SER A 89 -1.98 5.51 1.94
CA SER A 89 -2.14 4.92 0.60
C SER A 89 -2.75 5.93 -0.38
N GLY A 90 -3.71 6.76 0.05
CA GLY A 90 -4.25 7.85 -0.76
C GLY A 90 -3.21 8.93 -1.10
N LEU A 91 -2.30 9.25 -0.18
CA LEU A 91 -1.18 10.16 -0.44
C LEU A 91 -0.17 9.58 -1.44
N ASN A 92 0.10 8.27 -1.39
CA ASN A 92 0.93 7.60 -2.40
C ASN A 92 0.31 7.66 -3.79
N MET A 93 -0.99 7.37 -3.90
CA MET A 93 -1.71 7.45 -5.17
C MET A 93 -1.67 8.86 -5.77
N ARG A 94 -1.85 9.91 -4.95
CA ARG A 94 -1.78 11.30 -5.43
C ARG A 94 -0.39 11.66 -5.95
N ASP A 95 0.68 11.24 -5.27
CA ASP A 95 2.04 11.52 -5.70
C ASP A 95 2.45 10.72 -6.95
N LEU A 96 2.03 9.45 -7.05
CA LEU A 96 2.23 8.62 -8.25
C LEU A 96 1.45 9.17 -9.45
N SER A 97 0.21 9.61 -9.23
CA SER A 97 -0.63 10.20 -10.29
C SER A 97 -0.08 11.55 -10.79
N LYS A 98 0.43 12.40 -9.89
CA LYS A 98 1.12 13.66 -10.26
C LYS A 98 2.37 13.41 -11.10
N ARG A 99 3.17 12.40 -10.75
CA ARG A 99 4.39 12.06 -11.52
C ARG A 99 4.05 11.46 -12.89
N ARG A 100 2.95 10.72 -13.01
CA ARG A 100 2.46 10.20 -14.29
C ARG A 100 1.99 11.30 -15.24
N ASN A 101 1.41 12.39 -14.73
CA ASN A 101 0.85 13.47 -15.55
C ASN A 101 1.89 14.51 -16.02
N ASN A 102 3.13 14.41 -15.53
CA ASN A 102 4.28 15.25 -15.92
C ASN A 102 5.19 14.58 -16.97
N TYR A 103 4.77 13.44 -17.53
CA TYR A 103 5.38 12.77 -18.68
C TYR A 103 4.34 12.59 -19.78
#